data_AF-A0A7X8YWR8-F1
#
_entry.id   AF-A0A7X8YWR8-F1
#
_cell.length_a   1.000
_cell.length_b   1.000
_cell.length_c   1.000
_cell.angle_alpha   90.00
_cell.angle_beta   90.00
_cell.angle_gamma   90.00
#
_symmetry.space_group_name_H-M   'P 1'
#
loop_
_entity.id
_entity.type
_entity.pdbx_description
1 polymer ?
#
loop_
_entity_poly.entity_id
_entity_poly.type
_entity_poly.pdbx_seq_one_letter_code
_entity_poly.pdbx_strand_id
1 'polypeptide(L)'
;MFDDTIVVLANKNNGDLSARHSTICVPYRCLVPLKVDCLLVACRAFSSQASVNQCFNIIPHCVAYGQAAGTAAALAVKAGIEPRRVDYGELQADLRRQGIELPE
;
A
#
# COMPACT_ATOMS: atom_id res chain seq x y z
N MET A 1 12.06 -6.61 -2.21
CA MET A 1 10.64 -6.25 -2.04
C MET A 1 10.29 -6.41 -0.57
N PHE A 2 9.19 -5.82 -0.09
CA PHE A 2 8.79 -5.94 1.32
C PHE A 2 7.79 -7.07 1.50
N ASP A 3 7.92 -7.84 2.56
CA ASP A 3 7.02 -8.98 2.84
C ASP A 3 5.56 -8.53 3.02
N ASP A 4 5.36 -7.33 3.56
CA ASP A 4 4.05 -6.71 3.80
C ASP A 4 3.61 -5.76 2.67
N THR A 5 4.03 -6.00 1.43
CA THR A 5 3.62 -5.14 0.29
C THR A 5 2.10 -5.21 0.08
N ILE A 6 1.46 -4.04 0.03
CA ILE A 6 0.00 -3.91 -0.18
C ILE A 6 -0.37 -3.05 -1.38
N VAL A 7 0.59 -2.28 -1.89
CA VAL A 7 0.40 -1.45 -3.07
C VAL A 7 1.61 -1.62 -3.97
N VAL A 8 1.34 -1.96 -5.22
CA VAL A 8 2.33 -1.94 -6.29
C VAL A 8 2.05 -0.75 -7.17
N LEU A 9 3.02 0.16 -7.21
CA LEU A 9 2.94 1.34 -8.05
C LEU A 9 3.76 1.07 -9.32
N ALA A 10 3.12 0.43 -10.30
CA ALA A 10 3.71 0.25 -11.62
C ALA A 10 3.38 1.48 -12.48
N ASN A 11 4.40 2.24 -12.87
CA ASN A 11 4.22 3.30 -13.86
C ASN A 11 4.62 2.80 -15.25
N LYS A 12 3.72 2.11 -15.95
CA LYS A 12 3.98 1.66 -17.33
C LYS A 12 4.04 2.81 -18.36
N ASN A 13 3.81 4.07 -17.94
CA ASN A 13 3.59 5.21 -18.84
C ASN A 13 4.68 6.31 -18.78
N ASN A 14 5.69 6.25 -17.89
CA ASN A 14 6.67 7.34 -17.70
C ASN A 14 8.16 6.98 -17.93
N GLY A 15 8.53 6.57 -19.15
CA GLY A 15 9.93 6.65 -19.64
C GLY A 15 11.00 5.86 -18.85
N ASP A 16 12.26 6.31 -18.89
CA ASP A 16 13.46 5.57 -18.43
C ASP A 16 13.47 5.26 -16.91
N LEU A 17 12.80 6.07 -16.08
CA LEU A 17 12.74 5.85 -14.62
C LEU A 17 11.88 4.64 -14.24
N SER A 18 10.79 4.38 -14.98
CA SER A 18 9.97 3.20 -14.75
C SER A 18 10.59 1.92 -15.29
N ALA A 19 11.45 2.02 -16.32
CA ALA A 19 12.24 0.89 -16.80
C ALA A 19 13.29 0.45 -15.76
N ARG A 20 13.90 1.39 -15.03
CA ARG A 20 14.92 1.12 -13.99
C ARG A 20 14.33 0.72 -12.64
N HIS A 21 13.11 1.14 -12.33
CA HIS A 21 12.37 0.77 -11.13
C HIS A 21 11.01 0.17 -11.54
N SER A 22 11.07 -1.02 -12.15
CA SER A 22 9.92 -1.69 -12.76
C SER A 22 8.74 -1.92 -11.80
N THR A 23 8.98 -1.93 -10.49
CA THR A 23 7.94 -2.15 -9.48
C THR A 23 8.36 -1.47 -8.18
N ILE A 24 7.60 -0.46 -7.76
CA ILE A 24 7.79 0.13 -6.42
C ILE A 24 6.69 -0.42 -5.51
N CYS A 25 7.16 -1.15 -4.52
CA CYS A 25 6.33 -1.83 -3.53
C CYS A 25 6.21 -0.95 -2.29
N VAL A 26 5.00 -0.75 -1.81
CA VAL A 26 4.73 0.01 -0.60
C VAL A 26 4.27 -0.95 0.50
N PRO A 27 4.98 -1.02 1.63
CA PRO A 27 4.65 -1.92 2.72
C PRO A 27 3.48 -1.40 3.55
N TYR A 28 2.68 -2.31 4.11
CA TYR A 28 1.51 -2.02 4.94
C TYR A 28 1.85 -1.12 6.12
N ARG A 29 3.02 -1.34 6.73
CA ARG A 29 3.49 -0.54 7.87
C ARG A 29 3.59 0.96 7.57
N CYS A 30 3.65 1.39 6.31
CA CYS A 30 3.60 2.81 5.95
C CYS A 30 2.23 3.46 6.24
N LEU A 31 1.15 2.68 6.35
CA LEU A 31 -0.17 3.20 6.69
C LEU A 31 -0.40 3.30 8.20
N VAL A 32 0.47 2.69 9.01
CA VAL A 32 0.28 2.52 10.46
C VAL A 32 1.08 3.59 11.23
N PRO A 33 0.44 4.50 11.97
CA PRO A 33 1.14 5.49 12.79
C PRO A 33 1.93 4.86 13.95
N LEU A 34 3.09 5.43 14.25
CA LEU A 34 3.94 4.91 15.34
C LEU A 34 3.35 5.10 16.73
N LYS A 35 2.65 6.22 16.96
CA LYS A 35 2.24 6.68 18.31
C LYS A 35 0.72 6.70 18.54
N VAL A 36 -0.07 6.42 17.51
CA VAL A 36 -1.53 6.50 17.56
C VAL A 36 -2.10 5.14 17.15
N ASP A 37 -2.92 4.57 18.01
CA ASP A 37 -3.65 3.33 17.78
C ASP A 37 -4.98 3.59 17.05
N CYS A 38 -5.63 2.52 16.56
CA CYS A 38 -6.92 2.59 15.86
C CYS A 38 -6.98 3.55 14.64
N LEU A 39 -5.83 3.91 14.04
CA LEU A 39 -5.76 4.85 12.92
C LEU A 39 -4.95 4.26 11.76
N LEU A 40 -5.44 4.45 10.53
CA LEU A 40 -4.73 4.17 9.29
C LEU A 40 -4.66 5.41 8.41
N VAL A 41 -3.50 5.65 7.81
CA VAL A 41 -3.26 6.76 6.89
C VAL A 41 -3.40 6.26 5.45
N ALA A 42 -4.58 6.44 4.86
CA ALA A 42 -4.94 5.93 3.53
C ALA A 42 -4.42 6.78 2.35
N CYS A 43 -3.23 7.37 2.47
CA CYS A 43 -2.69 8.27 1.46
C CYS A 43 -1.19 8.04 1.21
N ARG A 44 -0.57 8.88 0.38
CA ARG A 44 0.87 8.84 0.07
C ARG A 44 1.72 9.37 1.23
N ALA A 45 1.56 8.80 2.42
CA ALA A 45 2.28 9.16 3.64
C ALA A 45 3.57 8.35 3.79
N PHE A 46 4.42 8.38 2.77
CA PHE A 46 5.71 7.70 2.77
C PHE A 46 6.84 8.68 2.43
N SER A 47 8.03 8.41 2.99
CA SER A 47 9.23 9.16 2.65
C SER A 47 9.79 8.68 1.31
N SER A 48 10.11 9.61 0.42
CA SER A 48 10.69 9.29 -0.89
C SER A 48 11.60 10.40 -1.37
N GLN A 49 12.50 10.07 -2.30
CA GLN A 49 13.21 11.10 -3.07
C GLN A 49 12.22 11.94 -3.90
N ALA A 50 12.60 13.18 -4.22
CA ALA A 50 11.75 14.10 -4.98
C ALA A 50 11.36 13.55 -6.37
N SER A 51 12.32 12.96 -7.08
CA SER A 51 12.10 12.32 -8.39
C SER A 51 11.07 11.19 -8.31
N VAL A 52 11.18 10.36 -7.28
CA VAL A 52 10.27 9.25 -7.01
C VAL A 52 8.86 9.76 -6.66
N ASN A 53 8.76 10.82 -5.84
CA ASN A 53 7.47 11.38 -5.46
C ASN A 53 6.67 11.93 -6.66
N GLN A 54 7.39 12.57 -7.61
CA GLN A 54 6.80 13.09 -8.85
C GLN A 54 6.18 11.98 -9.72
N CYS A 55 6.77 10.78 -9.73
CA CYS A 55 6.20 9.65 -10.46
C CYS A 55 4.90 9.10 -9.85
N PHE A 56 4.58 9.49 -8.61
CA PHE A 56 3.48 8.93 -7.82
C PHE A 56 2.31 9.87 -7.57
N ASN A 57 2.27 11.02 -8.24
CA ASN A 57 1.19 11.98 -8.10
C ASN A 57 -0.03 11.68 -9.01
N ILE A 58 -0.24 10.41 -9.39
CA ILE A 58 -1.37 9.98 -10.22
C ILE A 58 -2.50 9.35 -9.39
N ILE A 59 -3.73 9.60 -9.82
CA ILE A 59 -4.97 9.21 -9.13
C ILE A 59 -5.08 7.70 -8.85
N PRO A 60 -4.68 6.77 -9.76
CA PRO A 60 -4.81 5.33 -9.50
C PRO A 60 -4.12 4.86 -8.21
N HIS A 61 -3.03 5.51 -7.83
CA HIS A 61 -2.32 5.19 -6.59
C HIS A 61 -3.14 5.55 -5.36
N CYS A 62 -3.82 6.69 -5.36
CA CYS A 62 -4.71 7.09 -4.26
C CYS A 62 -5.83 6.07 -4.04
N VAL A 63 -6.37 5.51 -5.13
CA VAL A 63 -7.39 4.45 -5.05
C VAL A 63 -6.82 3.18 -4.42
N ALA A 64 -5.61 2.77 -4.83
CA ALA A 64 -4.96 1.59 -4.27
C ALA A 64 -4.67 1.73 -2.77
N TYR A 65 -4.21 2.89 -2.32
CA TYR A 65 -4.04 3.19 -0.88
C TYR A 65 -5.35 3.12 -0.11
N GLY A 66 -6.41 3.73 -0.66
CA GLY A 66 -7.74 3.68 -0.06
C GLY A 66 -8.26 2.25 0.09
N GLN A 67 -8.12 1.44 -0.96
CA GLN A 67 -8.55 0.05 -0.98
C GLN A 67 -7.80 -0.80 0.05
N ALA A 68 -6.47 -0.66 0.12
CA ALA A 68 -5.65 -1.37 1.09
C ALA A 68 -5.97 -0.97 2.54
N ALA A 69 -6.08 0.33 2.82
CA ALA A 69 -6.41 0.83 4.15
C ALA A 69 -7.81 0.39 4.59
N GLY A 70 -8.81 0.49 3.71
CA GLY A 70 -10.19 0.09 4.00
C GLY A 70 -10.32 -1.42 4.24
N THR A 71 -9.65 -2.24 3.44
CA THR A 71 -9.62 -3.70 3.61
C THR A 71 -8.97 -4.08 4.94
N ALA A 72 -7.84 -3.45 5.27
CA ALA A 72 -7.17 -3.70 6.56
C ALA A 72 -8.03 -3.26 7.75
N ALA A 73 -8.73 -2.12 7.65
CA ALA A 73 -9.66 -1.68 8.68
C ALA A 73 -10.82 -2.68 8.86
N ALA A 74 -11.37 -3.21 7.77
CA ALA A 74 -12.42 -4.22 7.83
C ALA A 74 -11.95 -5.52 8.52
N LEU A 75 -10.75 -6.00 8.20
CA LEU A 75 -10.13 -7.15 8.85
C LEU A 75 -9.91 -6.90 10.35
N ALA A 76 -9.36 -5.73 10.70
CA ALA A 76 -9.11 -5.33 12.08
C ALA A 76 -10.40 -5.34 12.92
N VAL A 77 -11.46 -4.69 12.41
CA VAL A 77 -12.77 -4.64 13.07
C VAL A 77 -13.38 -6.04 13.21
N LYS A 78 -13.32 -6.87 12.16
CA LYS A 78 -13.87 -8.23 12.17
C LYS A 78 -13.19 -9.14 13.19
N ALA A 79 -11.88 -9.00 13.36
CA ALA A 79 -11.10 -9.80 14.31
C ALA A 79 -11.04 -9.19 15.72
N GLY A 80 -11.55 -7.98 15.92
CA GLY A 80 -11.47 -7.28 17.21
C GLY A 80 -10.04 -6.92 17.60
N ILE A 81 -9.19 -6.57 16.63
CA ILE A 81 -7.78 -6.24 16.82
C ILE A 81 -7.46 -4.83 16.33
N GLU A 82 -6.34 -4.29 16.81
CA GLU A 82 -5.77 -3.04 16.29
C GLU A 82 -5.30 -3.20 14.84
N PRO A 83 -5.40 -2.16 13.98
CA PRO A 83 -4.88 -2.21 12.62
C PRO A 83 -3.42 -2.65 12.51
N ARG A 84 -2.57 -2.24 13.48
CA ARG A 84 -1.15 -2.65 13.54
C ARG A 84 -0.93 -4.17 13.71
N ARG A 85 -1.97 -4.93 14.06
CA ARG A 85 -1.94 -6.38 14.27
C ARG A 85 -2.58 -7.17 13.13
N VAL A 86 -3.05 -6.50 12.08
CA VAL A 86 -3.60 -7.15 10.89
C VAL A 86 -2.54 -8.06 10.26
N ASP A 87 -2.92 -9.29 9.98
CA ASP A 87 -2.09 -10.23 9.23
C ASP A 87 -1.99 -9.75 7.77
N TYR A 88 -0.77 -9.47 7.32
CA TYR A 88 -0.57 -8.96 5.97
C TYR A 88 -0.82 -10.03 4.91
N GLY A 89 -0.69 -11.33 5.22
CA GLY A 89 -1.01 -12.42 4.30
C GLY A 89 -2.52 -12.50 4.03
N GLU A 90 -3.34 -12.38 5.07
CA GLU A 90 -4.80 -12.28 4.93
C GLU A 90 -5.19 -11.02 4.15
N LEU A 91 -4.59 -9.87 4.49
CA LEU A 91 -4.80 -8.62 3.76
C LEU A 91 -4.44 -8.76 2.28
N GLN A 92 -3.27 -9.30 1.96
CA GLN A 92 -2.81 -9.50 0.59
C GLN A 92 -3.72 -10.49 -0.17
N ALA A 93 -4.19 -11.54 0.49
CA ALA A 93 -5.16 -12.47 -0.11
C ALA A 93 -6.47 -11.75 -0.45
N ASP A 94 -6.98 -10.91 0.45
CA ASP A 94 -8.19 -10.11 0.23
C ASP A 94 -8.02 -9.12 -0.92
N LEU A 95 -6.90 -8.41 -0.98
CA LEU A 95 -6.59 -7.48 -2.06
C LEU A 95 -6.48 -8.20 -3.41
N ARG A 96 -5.83 -9.38 -3.46
CA ARG A 96 -5.77 -10.21 -4.68
C ARG A 96 -7.16 -10.67 -5.12
N ARG A 97 -8.03 -11.07 -4.18
CA ARG A 97 -9.44 -11.42 -4.50
C ARG A 97 -10.24 -10.24 -5.06
N GLN A 98 -9.88 -9.01 -4.69
CA GLN A 98 -10.46 -7.78 -5.23
C GLN A 98 -9.84 -7.37 -6.57
N GLY A 99 -8.92 -8.16 -7.14
CA GLY A 99 -8.28 -7.90 -8.43
C GLY A 99 -7.04 -7.01 -8.35
N ILE A 100 -6.46 -6.79 -7.17
CA ILE A 100 -5.19 -6.06 -7.02
C ILE A 100 -4.02 -7.02 -7.28
N GLU A 101 -3.19 -6.68 -8.26
CA GLU A 101 -1.93 -7.37 -8.51
C GLU A 101 -0.87 -6.94 -7.48
N LEU A 102 -0.36 -7.92 -6.74
CA LEU A 102 0.73 -7.77 -5.77
C LEU A 102 1.89 -8.69 -6.18
N PRO A 103 3.15 -8.35 -5.83
CA PRO A 103 4.29 -9.20 -6.15
C PRO A 103 4.16 -10.55 -5.41
N GLU A 104 4.78 -11.59 -5.94
CA GLU A 104 4.93 -12.87 -5.22
C GLU A 104 5.85 -12.75 -4.00
#